data_AF-A0A961DPZ2-F1
#
_entry.id   AF-A0A961DPZ2-F1
#
_cell.length_a   1.000
_cell.length_b   1.000
_cell.length_c   1.000
_cell.angle_alpha   90.00
_cell.angle_beta   90.00
_cell.angle_gamma   90.00
#
_symmetry.space_group_name_H-M   'P 1'
#
loop_
_entity.id
_entity.type
_entity.pdbx_description
1 polymer ?
#
loop_
_entity_poly.entity_id
_entity_poly.type
_entity_poly.pdbx_seq_one_letter_code
_entity_poly.pdbx_strand_id
1 'polypeptide(L)'
;MKENKLGLGAAVFPFAVIAVVALMVLPIPTHLLDVLLAFNLGLAMLMLLASLNVKRALDFSAFPSLLLIATLFRLGLNVSTSRLILSHGDAGEVIEAFGNFVVGGSLV
;
A
#
# COMPACT_ATOMS: atom_id res chain seq x y z
N MET A 1 22.03 3.68 32.65
CA MET A 1 22.15 4.66 31.54
C MET A 1 22.54 3.91 30.27
N LYS A 2 21.58 3.30 29.57
CA LYS A 2 21.85 2.56 28.32
C LYS A 2 20.65 2.69 27.39
N GLU A 3 20.36 3.93 27.03
CA GLU A 3 19.34 4.29 26.05
C GLU A 3 20.02 4.87 24.82
N ASN A 4 20.53 4.02 23.93
CA ASN A 4 20.65 4.36 22.51
C ASN A 4 20.94 3.11 21.67
N LYS A 5 19.92 2.27 21.51
CA LYS A 5 19.79 1.44 20.31
C LYS A 5 18.38 1.64 19.79
N LEU A 6 18.08 2.87 19.38
CA LEU A 6 17.00 3.11 18.44
C LEU A 6 17.44 2.49 17.11
N GLY A 7 17.33 1.16 17.04
CA GLY A 7 17.61 0.43 15.82
C GLY A 7 16.65 0.96 14.78
N LEU A 8 17.18 1.63 13.76
CA LEU A 8 16.39 2.21 12.68
C LEU A 8 15.40 1.17 12.11
N GLY A 9 15.76 -0.12 12.12
CA GLY A 9 14.86 -1.23 11.75
C GLY A 9 13.75 -1.59 12.76
N ALA A 10 13.93 -1.33 14.06
CA ALA A 10 12.90 -1.57 15.09
C ALA A 10 11.86 -0.45 15.14
N ALA A 11 12.24 0.77 14.73
CA ALA A 11 11.33 1.91 14.68
C ALA A 11 10.44 1.92 13.43
N VAL A 12 10.85 1.29 12.33
CA VAL A 12 10.12 1.30 11.04
C VAL A 12 8.73 0.69 11.15
N PHE A 13 8.59 -0.44 11.83
CA PHE A 13 7.31 -1.13 11.97
C PHE A 13 6.26 -0.31 12.75
N PRO A 14 6.54 0.18 13.98
CA PRO A 14 5.59 1.02 14.70
C PRO A 14 5.33 2.36 13.99
N PHE A 15 6.33 2.96 13.33
CA PHE A 15 6.09 4.16 12.51
C PHE A 15 5.17 3.88 11.32
N ALA A 16 5.32 2.74 10.65
CA ALA A 16 4.45 2.35 9.55
C ALA A 16 2.99 2.16 10.02
N VAL A 17 2.79 1.55 11.19
CA VAL A 17 1.46 1.40 11.80
C VAL A 17 0.86 2.77 12.17
N ILE A 18 1.64 3.65 12.80
CA ILE A 18 1.20 5.01 13.13
C ILE A 18 0.88 5.80 11.86
N ALA A 19 1.69 5.68 10.81
CA ALA A 19 1.44 6.32 9.53
C ALA A 19 0.13 5.81 8.91
N VAL A 20 -0.15 4.50 8.91
CA VAL A 20 -1.43 3.94 8.44
C VAL A 20 -2.62 4.51 9.21
N VAL A 21 -2.52 4.62 10.53
CA VAL A 21 -3.57 5.22 11.38
C VAL A 21 -3.69 6.73 11.11
N ALA A 22 -2.59 7.43 10.88
CA ALA A 22 -2.60 8.85 10.54
C ALA A 22 -3.23 9.11 9.16
N LEU A 23 -2.98 8.24 8.17
CA LEU A 23 -3.61 8.28 6.84
C LEU A 23 -5.12 8.01 6.89
N MET A 24 -5.61 7.37 7.97
CA MET A 24 -7.03 7.18 8.27
C MET A 24 -7.72 8.49 8.71
N VAL A 25 -6.98 9.37 9.39
CA VAL A 25 -7.50 10.61 10.00
C VAL A 25 -7.25 11.83 9.12
N LEU A 26 -6.07 11.90 8.48
CA LEU A 26 -5.68 13.01 7.63
C LEU A 26 -6.26 12.88 6.22
N PRO A 27 -6.92 13.92 5.68
CA PRO A 27 -7.36 13.90 4.29
C PRO A 27 -6.16 13.94 3.36
N ILE A 28 -6.02 12.91 2.53
CA ILE A 28 -5.00 12.83 1.47
C ILE A 28 -5.63 13.40 0.19
N PRO A 29 -4.91 14.24 -0.57
CA PRO A 29 -5.37 14.67 -1.89
C PRO A 29 -5.49 13.47 -2.84
N THR A 30 -6.53 13.46 -3.68
CA THR A 30 -6.84 12.42 -4.68
C THR A 30 -5.63 12.06 -5.55
N HIS A 31 -4.91 13.05 -6.07
CA HIS A 31 -3.75 12.82 -6.92
C HIS A 31 -2.62 12.02 -6.23
N LEU A 32 -2.40 12.25 -4.93
CA LEU A 32 -1.38 11.50 -4.20
C LEU A 32 -1.84 10.05 -3.99
N LEU A 33 -3.11 9.86 -3.67
CA LEU A 33 -3.70 8.53 -3.51
C LEU A 33 -3.59 7.71 -4.81
N ASP A 34 -3.83 8.32 -5.97
CA ASP A 34 -3.65 7.68 -7.29
C ASP A 34 -2.21 7.21 -7.53
N VAL A 35 -1.22 8.06 -7.24
CA VAL A 35 0.20 7.69 -7.37
C VAL A 35 0.56 6.52 -6.45
N LEU A 36 0.07 6.55 -5.21
CA LEU A 36 0.33 5.50 -4.23
C LEU A 36 -0.36 4.17 -4.60
N LEU A 37 -1.56 4.22 -5.18
CA LEU A 37 -2.26 3.05 -5.72
C LEU A 37 -1.54 2.45 -6.92
N ALA A 38 -1.11 3.28 -7.88
CA ALA A 38 -0.32 2.84 -9.01
C ALA A 38 0.99 2.18 -8.56
N PHE A 39 1.66 2.78 -7.57
CA PHE A 39 2.85 2.19 -6.95
C PHE A 39 2.53 0.87 -6.24
N ASN A 40 1.41 0.75 -5.53
CA ASN A 40 1.00 -0.51 -4.90
C ASN A 40 0.82 -1.64 -5.93
N LEU A 41 0.17 -1.33 -7.06
CA LEU A 41 -0.05 -2.27 -8.14
C LEU A 41 1.29 -2.71 -8.76
N GLY A 42 2.18 -1.76 -9.02
CA GLY A 42 3.54 -2.01 -9.53
C GLY A 42 4.37 -2.86 -8.55
N LEU A 43 4.36 -2.53 -7.26
CA LEU A 43 5.04 -3.30 -6.22
C LEU A 43 4.49 -4.73 -6.14
N ALA A 44 3.18 -4.92 -6.26
CA ALA A 44 2.57 -6.24 -6.29
C ALA A 44 3.04 -7.07 -7.47
N MET A 45 3.12 -6.47 -8.66
CA MET A 45 3.68 -7.12 -9.85
C MET A 45 5.18 -7.43 -9.70
N LEU A 46 5.97 -6.50 -9.15
CA LEU A 46 7.39 -6.74 -8.87
C LEU A 46 7.60 -7.89 -7.90
N MET A 47 6.80 -7.96 -6.82
CA MET A 47 6.85 -9.08 -5.88
C MET A 47 6.45 -10.41 -6.52
N LEU A 48 5.46 -10.41 -7.42
CA LEU A 48 5.07 -11.59 -8.20
C LEU A 48 6.20 -12.05 -9.13
N LEU A 49 6.78 -11.14 -9.91
CA LEU A 49 7.88 -11.48 -10.81
C LEU A 49 9.12 -11.93 -10.02
N ALA A 50 9.42 -11.27 -8.91
CA ALA A 50 10.50 -11.65 -8.02
C ALA A 50 10.28 -13.06 -7.46
N SER A 51 9.08 -13.36 -6.93
CA SER A 51 8.78 -14.68 -6.36
C SER A 51 8.85 -15.81 -7.39
N LEU A 52 8.40 -15.57 -8.62
CA LEU A 52 8.51 -16.52 -9.73
C LEU A 52 9.96 -16.76 -10.19
N ASN A 53 10.88 -15.82 -9.93
CA ASN A 53 12.29 -15.91 -10.33
C ASN A 53 13.23 -16.37 -9.19
N VAL A 54 12.73 -16.62 -7.97
CA VAL A 54 13.57 -17.08 -6.85
C VAL A 54 14.07 -18.50 -7.11
N LYS A 55 15.40 -18.68 -7.15
CA LYS A 55 16.07 -19.97 -7.39
C LYS A 55 16.62 -20.62 -6.10
N ARG A 56 16.77 -19.86 -5.01
CA ARG A 56 17.37 -20.33 -3.74
C ARG A 56 16.51 -19.96 -2.54
N ALA A 57 16.35 -20.90 -1.61
CA ALA A 57 15.54 -20.71 -0.39
C ALA A 57 16.03 -19.55 0.52
N LEU A 58 17.30 -19.16 0.43
CA LEU A 58 17.86 -18.06 1.22
C LEU A 58 17.26 -16.69 0.81
N ASP A 59 16.92 -16.50 -0.46
CA ASP A 59 16.27 -15.28 -0.98
C ASP A 59 14.82 -15.16 -0.49
N PHE A 60 14.23 -16.29 -0.08
CA PHE A 60 12.90 -16.35 0.50
C PHE A 60 12.86 -15.76 1.92
N SER A 61 13.99 -15.61 2.61
CA SER A 61 14.02 -15.07 3.98
C SER A 61 13.66 -13.58 4.07
N ALA A 62 13.96 -12.80 3.03
CA ALA A 62 13.58 -11.39 2.94
C ALA A 62 12.11 -11.20 2.50
N PHE A 63 11.53 -12.21 1.86
CA PHE A 63 10.20 -12.15 1.26
C PHE A 63 9.08 -11.93 2.30
N PRO A 64 9.03 -12.65 3.46
CA PRO A 64 8.04 -12.41 4.52
C PRO A 64 8.04 -10.97 5.02
N SER A 65 9.22 -10.37 5.23
CA SER A 65 9.33 -9.00 5.72
C SER A 65 8.85 -7.98 4.70
N LEU A 66 9.20 -8.17 3.42
CA LEU A 66 8.72 -7.32 2.32
C LEU A 66 7.19 -7.43 2.17
N LEU A 67 6.66 -8.65 2.25
CA LEU A 67 5.23 -8.90 2.16
C LEU A 67 4.46 -8.29 3.33
N LEU A 68 5.03 -8.31 4.54
CA LEU A 68 4.46 -7.65 5.72
C LEU A 68 4.37 -6.12 5.52
N ILE A 69 5.45 -5.48 5.06
CA ILE A 69 5.47 -4.04 4.79
C ILE A 69 4.49 -3.69 3.67
N ALA A 70 4.48 -4.45 2.57
CA ALA A 70 3.54 -4.24 1.47
C ALA A 70 2.09 -4.40 1.91
N THR A 71 1.81 -5.35 2.81
CA THR A 71 0.47 -5.55 3.37
C THR A 71 0.04 -4.40 4.26
N LEU A 72 0.92 -3.88 5.13
CA LEU A 72 0.62 -2.69 5.93
C LEU A 72 0.36 -1.46 5.05
N PHE A 73 1.17 -1.27 4.02
CA PHE A 73 0.96 -0.21 3.03
C PHE A 73 -0.41 -0.35 2.34
N ARG A 74 -0.78 -1.57 1.91
CA ARG A 74 -2.11 -1.88 1.36
C ARG A 74 -3.24 -1.52 2.32
N LEU A 75 -3.11 -1.84 3.61
CA LEU A 75 -4.12 -1.50 4.61
C LEU A 75 -4.33 0.02 4.70
N GLY A 76 -3.25 0.80 4.73
CA GLY A 76 -3.34 2.27 4.73
C GLY A 76 -4.08 2.81 3.51
N LEU A 77 -3.67 2.39 2.30
CA LEU A 77 -4.31 2.85 1.07
C LEU A 77 -5.79 2.49 1.01
N ASN A 78 -6.15 1.23 1.29
CA ASN A 78 -7.53 0.78 1.19
C ASN A 78 -8.47 1.54 2.14
N VAL A 79 -7.97 1.90 3.33
CA VAL A 79 -8.78 2.69 4.26
C VAL A 79 -8.89 4.14 3.81
N SER A 80 -7.78 4.78 3.42
CA SER A 80 -7.81 6.15 2.91
C SER A 80 -8.71 6.26 1.68
N THR A 81 -8.64 5.30 0.76
CA THR A 81 -9.52 5.17 -0.42
C THR A 81 -10.98 5.06 0.01
N SER A 82 -11.32 4.13 0.90
CA SER A 82 -12.71 3.96 1.37
C SER A 82 -13.25 5.23 2.01
N ARG A 83 -12.44 5.92 2.82
CA ARG A 83 -12.82 7.21 3.40
C ARG A 83 -13.06 8.27 2.32
N LEU A 84 -12.17 8.37 1.35
CA LEU A 84 -12.25 9.36 0.28
C LEU A 84 -13.52 9.17 -0.56
N ILE A 85 -13.79 7.93 -0.96
CA ILE A 85 -15.00 7.52 -1.68
C ILE A 85 -16.25 7.88 -0.86
N LEU A 86 -16.29 7.52 0.43
CA LEU A 86 -17.47 7.72 1.27
C LEU A 86 -17.67 9.18 1.72
N SER A 87 -16.61 9.99 1.77
CA SER A 87 -16.69 11.39 2.26
C SER A 87 -16.85 12.40 1.13
N HIS A 88 -16.21 12.16 -0.02
CA HIS A 88 -16.18 13.12 -1.14
C HIS A 88 -16.87 12.58 -2.40
N GLY A 89 -17.20 11.28 -2.46
CA GLY A 89 -17.74 10.65 -3.67
C GLY A 89 -16.72 10.50 -4.81
N ASP A 90 -15.45 10.84 -4.54
CA ASP A 90 -14.36 10.79 -5.49
C ASP A 90 -13.41 9.65 -5.07
N ALA A 91 -13.11 8.76 -6.01
CA ALA A 91 -12.24 7.61 -5.80
C ALA A 91 -10.82 7.81 -6.34
N GLY A 92 -10.56 8.90 -7.07
CA GLY A 92 -9.36 9.08 -7.86
C GLY A 92 -9.44 8.45 -9.25
N GLU A 93 -8.59 8.92 -10.15
CA GLU A 93 -8.60 8.59 -11.58
C GLU A 93 -8.18 7.13 -11.83
N VAL A 94 -7.26 6.60 -11.02
CA VAL A 94 -6.81 5.21 -11.15
C VAL A 94 -7.94 4.24 -10.83
N ILE A 95 -8.72 4.52 -9.78
CA ILE A 95 -9.84 3.67 -9.39
C ILE A 95 -10.99 3.78 -10.39
N GLU A 96 -11.29 4.98 -10.87
CA GLU A 96 -12.32 5.17 -11.90
C GLU A 96 -11.96 4.46 -13.20
N ALA A 97 -10.72 4.59 -13.66
CA ALA A 97 -10.21 3.88 -14.84
C ALA A 97 -10.27 2.36 -14.64
N PHE A 98 -9.86 1.85 -13.48
CA PHE A 98 -9.92 0.43 -13.17
C PHE A 98 -11.37 -0.08 -13.08
N GLY A 99 -12.27 0.73 -12.51
CA GLY A 99 -13.70 0.48 -12.47
C GLY A 99 -14.26 0.31 -13.88
N ASN A 100 -14.10 1.33 -14.72
CA ASN A 100 -14.54 1.32 -16.13
C ASN A 100 -13.98 0.13 -16.91
N PHE A 101 -12.71 -0.23 -16.67
CA PHE A 101 -12.09 -1.42 -17.27
C PHE A 101 -12.75 -2.73 -16.82
N VAL A 102 -13.06 -2.88 -15.53
CA VAL A 102 -13.62 -4.12 -14.97
C VAL A 102 -15.11 -4.29 -15.29
N VAL A 103 -15.93 -3.23 -15.22
CA VAL A 103 -17.36 -3.29 -15.58
C VAL A 103 -17.61 -3.26 -17.08
N GLY A 104 -16.58 -3.09 -17.92
CA GLY A 104 -16.71 -3.19 -19.38
C GLY A 104 -17.71 -2.21 -20.00
N GLY A 105 -17.99 -1.08 -19.34
CA GLY A 105 -18.93 -0.05 -19.80
C GLY A 105 -20.41 -0.30 -19.48
N SER A 106 -20.78 -1.32 -18.70
CA SER A 106 -22.18 -1.48 -18.25
C SER A 106 -22.42 -0.82 -16.90
N LEU A 107 -22.46 0.51 -16.89
CA LEU A 107 -23.07 1.28 -15.79
C LEU A 107 -24.53 1.53 -16.20
N VAL A 108 -25.42 0.61 -15.82
CA VAL A 108 -26.88 0.77 -15.98
C VAL A 108 -27.46 1.66 -14.90
#